data_AF-A0A0J7AC37-F1
#
_entry.id   AF-A0A0J7AC37-F1
#
_cell.length_a   1.000
_cell.length_b   1.000
_cell.length_c   1.000
_cell.angle_alpha   90.00
_cell.angle_beta   90.00
_cell.angle_gamma   90.00
#
_symmetry.space_group_name_H-M   'P 1'
#
loop_
_entity.id
_entity.type
_entity.pdbx_description
1 polymer ?
#
loop_
_entity_poly.entity_id
_entity_poly.type
_entity_poly.pdbx_seq_one_letter_code
_entity_poly.pdbx_strand_id
1 'polypeptide(L)'
;MDAEREARIAELAARARPVWAEDRDGGALQEFLKEIGCDGVDAVMVTRQVVGCSLGEAQEMFLTAPCRASELAFHNAFMEALERSQGDA
;
A
#
# COMPACT_ATOMS: atom_id res chain seq x y z
N MET A 1 11.58 -7.97 -9.11
CA MET A 1 10.18 -7.97 -9.58
C MET A 1 10.20 -8.44 -11.02
N ASP A 2 9.16 -9.07 -11.55
CA ASP A 2 9.10 -9.32 -12.99
C ASP A 2 8.68 -8.05 -13.74
N ALA A 3 9.03 -7.98 -15.03
CA ALA A 3 8.82 -6.80 -15.87
C ALA A 3 7.33 -6.48 -16.08
N GLU A 4 6.46 -7.49 -16.05
CA GLU A 4 5.02 -7.30 -16.20
C GLU A 4 4.43 -6.59 -14.99
N ARG A 5 4.84 -6.98 -13.78
CA ARG A 5 4.41 -6.33 -12.55
C ARG A 5 4.95 -4.90 -12.45
N GLU A 6 6.18 -4.66 -12.91
CA GLU A 6 6.74 -3.30 -12.99
C GLU A 6 5.93 -2.40 -13.94
N ALA A 7 5.57 -2.91 -15.12
CA ALA A 7 4.74 -2.18 -16.08
C ALA A 7 3.35 -1.86 -15.50
N ARG A 8 2.71 -2.83 -14.84
CA ARG A 8 1.42 -2.61 -14.15
C ARG A 8 1.51 -1.54 -13.07
N ILE A 9 2.55 -1.58 -12.24
CA ILE A 9 2.76 -0.57 -11.19
C ILE A 9 2.98 0.82 -11.81
N ALA A 10 3.76 0.91 -12.90
CA ALA A 10 3.99 2.18 -13.58
C ALA A 10 2.70 2.76 -14.18
N GLU A 11 1.85 1.92 -14.78
CA GLU A 11 0.55 2.31 -15.32
C GLU A 11 -0.38 2.83 -14.22
N LEU A 12 -0.51 2.07 -13.12
CA LEU A 12 -1.35 2.44 -11.97
C LEU A 12 -0.83 3.73 -11.31
N ALA A 13 0.49 3.88 -11.19
CA ALA A 13 1.10 5.10 -10.69
C ALA A 13 0.80 6.31 -11.60
N ALA A 14 0.82 6.15 -12.92
CA ALA A 14 0.45 7.22 -13.84
C ALA A 14 -1.01 7.67 -13.63
N ARG A 15 -1.92 6.72 -13.38
CA ARG A 15 -3.34 6.99 -13.10
C ARG A 15 -3.58 7.65 -11.74
N ALA A 16 -2.77 7.32 -10.73
CA ALA A 16 -2.91 7.81 -9.37
C ALA A 16 -2.20 9.15 -9.10
N ARG A 17 -1.24 9.55 -9.96
CA ARG A 17 -0.51 10.82 -9.84
C ARG A 17 -1.41 12.07 -9.76
N PRO A 18 -2.50 12.20 -10.54
CA PRO A 18 -3.39 13.36 -10.43
C PRO A 18 -4.06 13.47 -9.06
N VAL A 19 -4.51 12.34 -8.49
CA VAL A 19 -5.13 12.30 -7.15
C VAL A 19 -4.16 12.83 -6.11
N TRP A 20 -2.92 12.31 -6.09
CA TRP A 20 -1.90 12.81 -5.17
C TRP A 20 -1.51 14.27 -5.41
N ALA A 21 -1.55 14.75 -6.67
CA ALA A 21 -1.20 16.12 -6.99
C ALA A 21 -2.23 17.15 -6.53
N GLU A 22 -3.50 16.74 -6.38
CA GLU A 22 -4.62 17.62 -6.01
C GLU A 22 -4.53 18.07 -4.54
N ASP A 23 -4.41 17.13 -3.61
CA ASP A 23 -4.54 17.41 -2.17
C ASP A 23 -3.34 16.93 -1.32
N ARG A 24 -2.47 16.06 -1.89
CA ARG A 24 -1.42 15.35 -1.14
C ARG A 24 -1.99 14.54 0.03
N ASP A 25 -3.19 14.02 -0.13
CA ASP A 25 -3.88 13.20 0.86
C ASP A 25 -3.59 11.71 0.62
N GLY A 26 -2.99 11.06 1.63
CA GLY A 26 -2.70 9.64 1.59
C GLY A 26 -3.94 8.76 1.63
N GLY A 27 -4.98 9.18 2.34
CA GLY A 27 -6.26 8.49 2.43
C GLY A 27 -6.97 8.48 1.08
N ALA A 28 -7.10 9.65 0.45
CA ALA A 28 -7.71 9.78 -0.88
C ALA A 28 -6.97 8.95 -1.94
N LEU A 29 -5.63 8.94 -1.88
CA LEU A 29 -4.80 8.08 -2.73
C LEU A 29 -5.09 6.58 -2.49
N GLN A 30 -5.18 6.14 -1.23
CA GLN A 30 -5.49 4.72 -0.94
C GLN A 30 -6.90 4.32 -1.35
N GLU A 31 -7.88 5.21 -1.19
CA GLU A 31 -9.26 5.02 -1.66
C GLU A 31 -9.30 4.82 -3.17
N PHE A 32 -8.68 5.73 -3.93
CA PHE A 32 -8.59 5.61 -5.38
C PHE A 32 -7.93 4.29 -5.81
N LEU A 33 -6.82 3.90 -5.17
CA LEU A 33 -6.17 2.63 -5.47
C LEU A 33 -7.09 1.43 -5.22
N LYS A 34 -7.85 1.45 -4.13
CA LYS A 34 -8.80 0.40 -3.79
C LYS A 34 -9.94 0.31 -4.80
N GLU A 35 -10.49 1.45 -5.23
CA GLU A 35 -11.57 1.52 -6.23
C GLU A 35 -11.18 0.91 -7.58
N ILE A 36 -9.90 1.04 -7.97
CA ILE A 36 -9.38 0.47 -9.22
C ILE A 36 -8.84 -0.96 -9.05
N GLY A 37 -9.05 -1.58 -7.87
CA GLY A 37 -8.60 -2.95 -7.57
C GLY A 37 -7.09 -3.10 -7.38
N CYS A 38 -6.40 -2.02 -7.03
CA CYS A 38 -4.98 -2.07 -6.66
C CYS A 38 -4.86 -2.27 -5.15
N ASP A 39 -4.40 -3.45 -4.74
CA ASP A 39 -4.35 -3.89 -3.34
C ASP A 39 -2.98 -4.42 -2.93
N GLY A 40 -2.80 -4.63 -1.62
CA GLY A 40 -1.63 -5.27 -1.04
C GLY A 40 -0.30 -4.63 -1.48
N VAL A 41 0.67 -5.48 -1.86
CA VAL A 41 2.01 -5.01 -2.21
C VAL A 41 2.01 -4.14 -3.48
N ASP A 42 1.10 -4.36 -4.43
CA ASP A 42 1.01 -3.50 -5.62
C ASP A 42 0.62 -2.08 -5.22
N ALA A 43 -0.38 -1.92 -4.34
CA ALA A 43 -0.81 -0.63 -3.82
C ALA A 43 0.31 0.11 -3.07
N VAL A 44 1.08 -0.61 -2.23
CA VAL A 44 2.23 -0.04 -1.53
C VAL A 44 3.30 0.46 -2.52
N MET A 45 3.60 -0.31 -3.56
CA MET A 45 4.61 0.08 -4.55
C MET A 45 4.15 1.26 -5.42
N VAL A 46 2.88 1.29 -5.80
CA VAL A 46 2.28 2.43 -6.51
C VAL A 46 2.34 3.68 -5.62
N THR A 47 1.94 3.57 -4.36
CA THR A 47 2.00 4.65 -3.36
C THR A 47 3.41 5.21 -3.25
N ARG A 48 4.40 4.32 -3.07
CA ARG A 48 5.82 4.70 -3.01
C ARG A 48 6.26 5.50 -4.24
N GLN A 49 5.89 5.04 -5.44
CA GLN A 49 6.28 5.69 -6.69
C GLN A 49 5.59 7.03 -6.91
N VAL A 50 4.30 7.15 -6.53
CA VAL A 50 3.52 8.39 -6.68
C VAL A 50 3.96 9.45 -5.68
N VAL A 51 4.14 9.05 -4.41
CA VAL A 51 4.50 9.94 -3.31
C VAL A 51 6.00 10.29 -3.35
N GLY A 52 6.85 9.37 -3.82
CA GLY A 52 8.30 9.53 -3.83
C GLY A 52 8.93 9.28 -2.46
N CYS A 53 8.31 8.44 -1.63
CA CYS A 53 8.74 8.16 -0.25
C CYS A 53 9.51 6.83 -0.13
N SER A 54 9.92 6.50 1.10
CA SER A 54 10.48 5.21 1.46
C SER A 54 9.42 4.10 1.41
N LEU A 55 9.86 2.84 1.42
CA LEU A 55 8.94 1.70 1.50
C LEU A 55 8.17 1.68 2.82
N GLY A 56 8.81 2.05 3.94
CA GLY A 56 8.18 2.09 5.25
C GLY A 56 7.06 3.12 5.31
N GLU A 57 7.30 4.33 4.81
CA GLU A 57 6.29 5.39 4.73
C GLU A 57 5.12 4.98 3.81
N ALA A 58 5.38 4.35 2.67
CA ALA A 58 4.33 3.87 1.78
C ALA A 58 3.49 2.76 2.43
N GLN A 59 4.13 1.86 3.17
CA GLN A 59 3.44 0.80 3.92
C GLN A 59 2.62 1.38 5.08
N GLU A 60 3.12 2.38 5.78
CA GLU A 60 2.39 3.09 6.83
C GLU A 60 1.15 3.77 6.25
N MET A 61 1.29 4.53 5.15
CA MET A 61 0.15 5.15 4.46
C MET A 61 -0.91 4.12 4.03
N PHE A 62 -0.48 2.96 3.53
CA PHE A 62 -1.38 1.88 3.16
C PHE A 62 -2.11 1.31 4.39
N LEU A 63 -1.37 0.89 5.42
CA LEU A 63 -1.94 0.20 6.58
C LEU A 63 -2.79 1.11 7.48
N THR A 64 -2.52 2.42 7.48
CA THR A 64 -3.25 3.39 8.33
C THR A 64 -4.45 4.02 7.63
N ALA A 65 -4.62 3.82 6.32
CA ALA A 65 -5.78 4.33 5.60
C ALA A 65 -7.08 3.65 6.06
N PRO A 66 -8.16 4.40 6.36
CA PRO A 66 -9.42 3.82 6.81
C PRO A 66 -10.00 2.76 5.88
N CYS A 67 -9.84 2.93 4.57
CA CYS A 67 -10.30 1.98 3.57
C CYS A 67 -9.54 0.64 3.60
N ARG A 68 -8.41 0.54 4.31
CA ARG A 68 -7.52 -0.64 4.43
C ARG A 68 -7.62 -1.37 5.77
N ALA A 69 -8.67 -1.11 6.54
CA ALA A 69 -8.83 -1.68 7.89
C ALA A 69 -8.77 -3.23 7.91
N SER A 70 -9.30 -3.91 6.90
CA SER A 70 -9.23 -5.37 6.81
C SER A 70 -7.80 -5.86 6.59
N GLU A 71 -7.05 -5.18 5.73
CA GLU A 71 -5.65 -5.47 5.45
C GLU A 71 -4.77 -5.22 6.68
N LEU A 72 -5.04 -4.14 7.44
CA LEU A 72 -4.40 -3.88 8.74
C LEU A 72 -4.69 -4.97 9.76
N ALA A 73 -5.95 -5.39 9.90
CA ALA A 73 -6.33 -6.45 10.82
C ALA A 73 -5.62 -7.77 10.49
N PHE A 74 -5.53 -8.12 9.20
CA PHE A 74 -4.77 -9.28 8.76
C PHE A 74 -3.27 -9.15 9.07
N HIS A 75 -2.67 -8.00 8.78
CA HIS A 75 -1.26 -7.74 9.08
C HIS A 75 -0.97 -7.92 10.57
N ASN A 76 -1.78 -7.32 11.45
CA ASN A 76 -1.61 -7.43 12.89
C ASN A 76 -1.74 -8.87 13.38
N ALA A 77 -2.77 -9.60 12.93
CA ALA A 77 -2.95 -11.00 13.28
C ALA A 77 -1.77 -11.88 12.86
N PHE A 78 -1.20 -11.61 11.68
CA PHE A 78 0.00 -12.30 11.20
C PHE A 78 1.24 -11.97 12.05
N MET A 79 1.45 -10.69 12.37
CA MET A 79 2.58 -10.26 13.21
C MET A 79 2.50 -10.87 14.62
N GLU A 80 1.31 -10.88 15.24
CA GLU A 80 1.10 -11.53 16.53
C GLU A 80 1.39 -13.04 16.47
N ALA A 81 1.01 -13.73 15.39
CA ALA A 81 1.31 -15.15 15.22
C ALA A 81 2.83 -15.39 15.11
N LEU A 82 3.53 -14.51 14.38
CA LEU A 82 4.97 -14.57 14.23
C LEU A 82 5.69 -14.35 15.57
N GLU A 83 5.28 -13.35 16.35
CA GLU A 83 5.83 -13.09 17.69
C GLU A 83 5.66 -14.29 18.63
N ARG A 84 4.47 -14.92 18.65
CA ARG A 84 4.24 -16.14 19.45
C ARG A 84 5.16 -17.28 19.03
N SER A 85 5.35 -17.48 17.72
CA SER A 85 6.23 -18.54 17.21
C SER A 85 7.72 -18.35 17.55
N GLN A 86 8.16 -17.11 17.76
CA GLN A 86 9.54 -16.78 18.14
C GLN A 86 9.76 -16.84 19.66
N GLY A 87 8.71 -16.71 20.47
CA GLY A 87 8.77 -16.84 21.93
C GLY A 87 8.79 -18.28 22.45
N ASP A 88 8.46 -19.26 21.60
CA ASP A 88 8.41 -20.70 21.92
C ASP A 88 9.73 -21.45 21.57
N ALA A 89 10.84 -20.72 21.32
CA ALA A 89 12.16 -21.27 20.95
C ALA A 89 13.21 -21.12 22.05
#